data_AF-A0A9E4W7Z8-F1
#
_entry.id   AF-A0A9E4W7Z8-F1
#
_cell.length_a   1.000
_cell.length_b   1.000
_cell.length_c   1.000
_cell.angle_alpha   90.00
_cell.angle_beta   90.00
_cell.angle_gamma   90.00
#
_symmetry.space_group_name_H-M   'P 1'
#
loop_
_entity.id
_entity.type
_entity.pdbx_description
1 polymer ?
#
loop_
_entity_poly.entity_id
_entity_poly.type
_entity_poly.pdbx_seq_one_letter_code
_entity_poly.pdbx_strand_id
1 'polypeptide(L)'
;RADSLEIGEGPSGPADVADGSRRQPLYKPGHGTVTEPASNRSVSTLAVHAATAYAKERGLDGQFYWAASKEYWEFGTDLGNLYTLRRLAVTTGLDWGEMWPELESGHYHALVLAQHEEALMAGVTRTPSFMVGGRLHSGSMSFEELTAAVQGA
;
A
#
# COMPACT_ATOMS: atom_id res chain seq x y z
N ARG A 1 41.85 6.15 43.13
CA ARG A 1 40.54 5.44 42.99
C ARG A 1 39.54 6.50 42.54
N ALA A 2 38.85 6.21 41.44
CA ALA A 2 38.18 7.13 40.51
C ALA A 2 39.13 7.72 39.46
N ASP A 3 39.23 7.04 38.31
CA ASP A 3 39.60 7.64 37.04
C ASP A 3 38.47 7.36 36.05
N SER A 4 38.07 8.43 35.38
CA SER A 4 36.96 8.53 34.45
C SER A 4 37.23 7.74 33.17
N LEU A 5 36.21 7.00 32.70
CA LEU A 5 36.24 6.33 31.39
C LEU A 5 35.96 7.37 30.29
N GLU A 6 36.98 7.66 29.48
CA GLU A 6 36.80 8.35 28.20
C GLU A 6 36.00 7.47 27.23
N ILE A 7 34.89 8.01 26.74
CA ILE A 7 34.04 7.34 25.75
C ILE A 7 34.51 7.84 24.37
N GLY A 8 35.34 7.06 23.70
CA GLY A 8 35.74 7.32 22.32
C GLY A 8 34.57 7.09 21.36
N GLU A 9 34.39 8.01 20.40
CA GLU A 9 33.47 7.86 19.28
C GLU A 9 33.76 6.56 18.51
N GLY A 10 32.83 5.61 18.58
CA GLY A 10 32.84 4.42 17.74
C GLY A 10 32.47 4.76 16.30
N PRO A 11 33.02 4.04 15.31
CA PRO A 11 32.92 4.41 13.90
C PRO A 11 31.46 4.40 13.42
N SER A 12 31.15 5.45 12.65
CA SER A 12 29.94 5.66 11.86
C SER A 12 29.55 4.39 11.09
N GLY A 13 28.26 4.07 11.15
CA GLY A 13 27.65 3.00 10.33
C GLY A 13 27.98 3.17 8.84
N PRO A 14 27.84 2.10 8.04
CA PRO A 14 28.38 2.05 6.69
C PRO A 14 27.85 3.23 5.86
N ALA A 15 28.81 4.03 5.41
CA ALA A 15 28.59 5.17 4.54
C ALA A 15 27.78 4.79 3.30
N ASP A 16 26.96 5.74 2.87
CA ASP A 16 26.07 5.69 1.71
C ASP A 16 26.70 5.03 0.48
N VAL A 17 26.33 3.78 0.24
CA VAL A 17 26.34 3.23 -1.12
C VAL A 17 25.12 3.76 -1.85
N ALA A 18 25.36 4.74 -2.72
CA ALA A 18 24.38 5.29 -3.65
C ALA A 18 23.96 4.22 -4.67
N ASP A 19 23.00 3.38 -4.28
CA ASP A 19 22.20 2.59 -5.21
C ASP A 19 21.30 3.56 -5.99
N GLY A 20 21.57 3.71 -7.30
CA GLY A 20 20.86 4.59 -8.22
C GLY A 20 19.36 4.31 -8.38
N SER A 21 18.82 3.33 -7.65
CA SER A 21 17.40 2.99 -7.56
C SER A 21 16.63 3.83 -6.54
N ARG A 22 17.30 4.62 -5.69
CA ARG A 22 16.67 5.35 -4.57
C ARG A 22 16.35 6.78 -4.98
N ARG A 23 15.07 7.08 -5.16
CA ARG A 23 14.62 8.49 -5.23
C ARG A 23 14.83 9.15 -3.86
N GLN A 24 14.72 10.46 -3.74
CA GLN A 24 14.58 11.06 -2.40
C GLN A 24 13.12 10.88 -1.97
N PRO A 25 12.81 10.48 -0.71
CA PRO A 25 11.44 10.56 -0.22
C PRO A 25 11.01 12.03 -0.34
N LEU A 26 9.97 12.32 -1.14
CA LEU A 26 9.49 13.70 -1.31
C LEU A 26 8.60 14.15 -0.15
N TYR A 27 8.26 13.23 0.76
CA TYR A 27 7.52 13.53 1.99
C TYR A 27 8.29 14.54 2.85
N LYS A 28 7.66 15.70 3.07
CA LYS A 28 8.08 16.71 4.03
C LYS A 28 6.93 16.93 5.03
N PRO A 29 7.12 16.59 6.33
CA PRO A 29 6.12 16.87 7.35
C PRO A 29 5.68 18.35 7.28
N GLY A 30 4.38 18.61 7.14
CA GLY A 30 3.81 19.97 7.08
C GLY A 30 3.86 20.68 5.72
N HIS A 31 4.40 20.05 4.67
CA HIS A 31 4.49 20.64 3.33
C HIS A 31 4.06 19.66 2.23
N GLY A 32 2.75 19.62 1.94
CA GLY A 32 2.23 18.94 0.76
C GLY A 32 0.73 18.68 0.86
N THR A 33 -0.03 19.10 -0.16
CA THR A 33 -1.41 18.63 -0.41
C THR A 33 -1.43 17.23 -1.02
N VAL A 34 -0.27 16.70 -1.38
CA VAL A 34 -0.06 15.35 -1.91
C VAL A 34 0.49 14.50 -0.77
N THR A 35 -0.29 13.53 -0.31
CA THR A 35 0.23 12.44 0.51
C THR A 35 1.02 11.53 -0.42
N GLU A 36 2.35 11.63 -0.40
CA GLU A 36 3.24 10.65 -1.00
C GLU A 36 3.70 9.66 0.09
N PRO A 37 3.95 8.38 -0.24
CA PRO A 37 4.41 7.43 0.77
C PRO A 37 5.74 7.89 1.35
N ALA A 38 6.01 7.53 2.62
CA ALA A 38 7.32 7.77 3.23
C ALA A 38 8.48 6.97 2.57
N SER A 39 8.19 6.20 1.51
CA SER A 39 9.15 5.40 0.76
C SER A 39 9.69 6.15 -0.47
N ASN A 40 10.95 5.91 -0.79
CA ASN A 40 11.55 6.34 -2.04
C ASN A 40 11.71 5.24 -3.09
N ARG A 41 11.08 4.08 -2.86
CA ARG A 41 11.12 2.93 -3.75
C ARG A 41 9.85 2.85 -4.57
N SER A 42 9.99 2.50 -5.85
CA SER A 42 8.85 2.00 -6.62
C SER A 42 8.60 0.56 -6.17
N VAL A 43 7.48 0.34 -5.48
CA VAL A 43 7.06 -0.99 -5.03
C VAL A 43 5.93 -1.51 -5.93
N SER A 44 5.96 -2.80 -6.24
CA SER A 44 4.78 -3.44 -6.83
C SER A 44 3.73 -3.61 -5.74
N THR A 45 2.49 -3.20 -6.00
CA THR A 45 1.35 -3.41 -5.09
C THR A 45 0.55 -4.66 -5.43
N LEU A 46 1.00 -5.47 -6.40
CA LEU A 46 0.24 -6.66 -6.83
C LEU A 46 0.02 -7.66 -5.68
N ALA A 47 1.06 -7.95 -4.90
CA ALA A 47 0.97 -8.92 -3.81
C ALA A 47 0.01 -8.46 -2.70
N VAL A 48 0.01 -7.17 -2.35
CA VAL A 48 -0.91 -6.62 -1.35
C VAL A 48 -2.34 -6.50 -1.87
N HIS A 49 -2.54 -6.27 -3.17
CA HIS A 49 -3.86 -6.34 -3.78
C HIS A 49 -4.39 -7.78 -3.79
N ALA A 50 -3.54 -8.77 -4.09
CA ALA A 50 -3.92 -10.19 -4.01
C ALA A 50 -4.34 -10.57 -2.57
N ALA A 51 -3.57 -10.11 -1.58
CA ALA A 51 -3.91 -10.27 -0.16
C ALA A 51 -5.23 -9.58 0.23
N THR A 52 -5.49 -8.38 -0.32
CA THR A 52 -6.75 -7.65 -0.10
C THR A 52 -7.94 -8.39 -0.73
N ALA A 53 -7.77 -8.99 -1.91
CA ALA A 53 -8.82 -9.78 -2.56
C ALA A 53 -9.16 -11.04 -1.75
N TYR A 54 -8.17 -11.74 -1.20
CA TYR A 54 -8.40 -12.83 -0.24
C TYR A 54 -9.15 -12.35 1.02
N ALA A 55 -8.75 -11.20 1.58
CA ALA A 55 -9.41 -10.61 2.74
C ALA A 55 -10.88 -10.26 2.45
N LYS A 56 -11.18 -9.81 1.22
CA LYS A 56 -12.52 -9.42 0.78
C LYS A 56 -13.51 -10.59 0.82
N GLU A 57 -13.10 -11.78 0.41
CA GLU A 57 -13.95 -12.98 0.47
C GLU A 57 -14.32 -13.38 1.91
N ARG A 58 -13.57 -12.89 2.89
CA ARG A 58 -13.81 -13.09 4.33
C ARG A 58 -14.45 -11.87 5.01
N GLY A 59 -14.77 -10.81 4.26
CA GLY A 59 -15.33 -9.57 4.80
C GLY A 59 -14.33 -8.75 5.64
N LEU A 60 -13.03 -8.94 5.43
CA LEU A 60 -11.95 -8.32 6.19
C LEU A 60 -11.11 -7.33 5.35
N ASP A 61 -11.51 -7.05 4.11
CA ASP A 61 -10.81 -6.13 3.21
C ASP A 61 -10.69 -4.71 3.78
N GLY A 62 -11.73 -4.18 4.42
CA GLY A 62 -11.65 -2.86 5.06
C GLY A 62 -10.55 -2.78 6.11
N GLN A 63 -10.48 -3.76 7.02
CA GLN A 63 -9.46 -3.81 8.07
C GLN A 63 -8.06 -4.00 7.48
N PHE A 64 -7.93 -4.92 6.50
CA PHE A 64 -6.68 -5.19 5.79
C PHE A 64 -6.18 -3.96 5.04
N TYR A 65 -7.06 -3.29 4.29
CA TYR A 65 -6.76 -2.07 3.53
C TYR A 65 -6.23 -0.95 4.44
N TRP A 66 -6.90 -0.70 5.57
CA TRP A 66 -6.45 0.33 6.50
C TRP A 66 -5.07 0.02 7.09
N ALA A 67 -4.84 -1.24 7.50
CA ALA A 67 -3.54 -1.66 8.03
C ALA A 67 -2.42 -1.55 6.99
N ALA A 68 -2.66 -2.02 5.76
CA ALA A 68 -1.69 -1.94 4.67
C ALA A 68 -1.43 -0.49 4.23
N SER A 69 -2.48 0.33 4.16
CA SER A 69 -2.37 1.76 3.82
C SER A 69 -1.50 2.49 4.85
N LYS A 70 -1.70 2.22 6.14
CA LYS A 70 -0.87 2.79 7.20
C LYS A 70 0.61 2.46 7.00
N GLU A 71 0.93 1.18 6.76
CA GLU A 71 2.28 0.72 6.50
C GLU A 71 2.95 1.45 5.33
N TYR A 72 2.21 1.67 4.25
CA TYR A 72 2.74 2.34 3.07
C TYR A 72 2.89 3.85 3.25
N TRP A 73 1.82 4.53 3.70
CA TRP A 73 1.78 5.98 3.76
C TRP A 73 2.60 6.54 4.92
N GLU A 74 2.50 5.94 6.11
CA GLU A 74 3.18 6.46 7.31
C GLU A 74 4.61 5.95 7.42
N PHE A 75 4.87 4.69 7.06
CA PHE A 75 6.16 4.04 7.31
C PHE A 75 6.97 3.74 6.05
N GLY A 76 6.39 3.90 4.85
CA GLY A 76 7.08 3.60 3.61
C GLY A 76 7.43 2.11 3.45
N THR A 77 6.72 1.24 4.17
CA THR A 77 6.96 -0.20 4.20
C THR A 77 6.76 -0.80 2.82
N ASP A 78 7.63 -1.75 2.45
CA ASP A 78 7.46 -2.56 1.26
C ASP A 78 6.29 -3.53 1.42
N LEU A 79 5.18 -3.24 0.72
CA LEU A 79 3.96 -4.04 0.73
C LEU A 79 4.09 -5.32 -0.11
N GLY A 80 5.15 -5.48 -0.90
CA GLY A 80 5.48 -6.73 -1.59
C GLY A 80 6.21 -7.74 -0.70
N ASN A 81 6.65 -7.34 0.49
CA ASN A 81 7.41 -8.18 1.38
C ASN A 81 6.54 -9.23 2.10
N LEU A 82 6.96 -10.49 2.05
CA LEU A 82 6.22 -11.61 2.65
C LEU A 82 6.00 -11.47 4.16
N TYR A 83 6.99 -10.96 4.90
CA TYR A 83 6.85 -10.74 6.34
C TYR A 83 5.84 -9.63 6.64
N THR A 84 5.83 -8.57 5.83
CA THR A 84 4.82 -7.51 5.91
C THR A 84 3.42 -8.09 5.70
N LEU A 85 3.22 -8.87 4.63
CA LEU A 85 1.91 -9.48 4.32
C LEU A 85 1.45 -10.43 5.41
N ARG A 86 2.36 -11.28 5.95
CA ARG A 86 2.06 -12.16 7.08
C ARG A 86 1.63 -11.38 8.32
N ARG A 87 2.37 -10.32 8.66
CA ARG A 87 2.06 -9.48 9.81
C ARG A 87 0.68 -8.84 9.62
N LEU A 88 0.43 -8.23 8.46
CA LEU A 88 -0.87 -7.62 8.13
C LEU A 88 -2.01 -8.62 8.26
N ALA A 89 -1.86 -9.83 7.69
CA ALA A 89 -2.85 -10.89 7.80
C ALA A 89 -3.20 -11.20 9.26
N VAL A 90 -2.19 -11.52 10.07
CA VAL A 90 -2.40 -11.87 11.50
C VAL A 90 -3.02 -10.70 12.28
N THR A 91 -2.54 -9.47 12.07
CA THR A 91 -3.05 -8.29 12.82
C THR A 91 -4.48 -7.91 12.45
N THR A 92 -4.96 -8.33 11.28
CA THR A 92 -6.31 -8.04 10.79
C THR A 92 -7.26 -9.23 10.92
N GLY A 93 -6.83 -10.28 11.64
CA GLY A 93 -7.67 -11.44 11.95
C GLY A 93 -7.75 -12.50 10.85
N LEU A 94 -6.89 -12.42 9.83
CA LEU A 94 -6.76 -13.47 8.82
C LEU A 94 -5.86 -14.60 9.32
N ASP A 95 -6.21 -15.84 9.00
CA ASP A 95 -5.34 -16.98 9.22
C ASP A 95 -4.25 -17.02 8.13
N TRP A 96 -2.99 -16.82 8.53
CA TRP A 96 -1.86 -16.87 7.61
C TRP A 96 -1.61 -18.27 7.03
N GLY A 97 -1.87 -19.32 7.80
CA GLY A 97 -1.72 -20.70 7.36
C GLY A 97 -2.71 -21.07 6.26
N GLU A 98 -3.92 -20.50 6.30
CA GLU A 98 -4.90 -20.62 5.20
C GLU A 98 -4.58 -19.69 4.02
N MET A 99 -4.16 -18.46 4.32
CA MET A 99 -3.95 -17.42 3.31
C MET A 99 -2.72 -17.68 2.43
N TRP A 100 -1.63 -18.17 3.03
CA TRP A 100 -0.37 -18.32 2.30
C TRP A 100 -0.47 -19.27 1.10
N PRO A 101 -1.00 -20.50 1.23
CA PRO A 101 -1.13 -21.42 0.10
C PRO A 101 -1.96 -20.83 -1.05
N GLU A 102 -3.02 -20.09 -0.72
CA GLU A 102 -3.89 -19.45 -1.69
C GLU A 102 -3.17 -18.31 -2.45
N LEU A 103 -2.36 -17.50 -1.76
CA LEU A 103 -1.53 -16.49 -2.40
C LEU A 103 -0.40 -17.11 -3.23
N GLU A 104 0.26 -18.14 -2.71
CA GLU A 104 1.35 -18.86 -3.36
C GLU A 104 0.89 -19.59 -4.62
N SER A 105 -0.37 -20.06 -4.66
CA SER A 105 -0.97 -20.67 -5.85
C SER A 105 -1.03 -19.71 -7.06
N GLY A 106 -0.91 -18.41 -6.83
CA GLY A 106 -1.05 -17.37 -7.86
C GLY A 106 -2.50 -17.05 -8.23
N HIS A 107 -3.49 -17.74 -7.63
CA HIS A 107 -4.91 -17.52 -7.91
C HIS A 107 -5.32 -16.05 -7.77
N TYR A 108 -5.03 -15.43 -6.63
CA TYR A 108 -5.38 -14.02 -6.38
C TYR A 108 -4.54 -13.03 -7.19
N HIS A 109 -3.33 -13.39 -7.61
CA HIS A 109 -2.55 -12.56 -8.54
C HIS A 109 -3.24 -12.48 -9.90
N ALA A 110 -3.66 -13.63 -10.43
CA ALA A 110 -4.42 -13.70 -11.68
C ALA A 110 -5.74 -12.94 -11.58
N LEU A 111 -6.46 -13.08 -10.46
CA LEU A 111 -7.70 -12.34 -10.20
C LEU A 111 -7.50 -10.82 -10.26
N VAL A 112 -6.49 -10.29 -9.55
CA VAL A 112 -6.20 -8.85 -9.53
C VAL A 112 -5.81 -8.32 -10.91
N LEU A 113 -5.01 -9.08 -11.67
CA LEU A 113 -4.63 -8.69 -13.03
C LEU A 113 -5.84 -8.68 -13.97
N ALA A 114 -6.71 -9.68 -13.89
CA ALA A 114 -7.95 -9.71 -14.67
C ALA A 114 -8.88 -8.52 -14.33
N GLN A 115 -9.06 -8.21 -13.04
CA GLN A 115 -9.83 -7.04 -12.60
C GLN A 115 -9.21 -5.72 -13.09
N HIS A 116 -7.87 -5.65 -13.11
CA HIS A 116 -7.17 -4.50 -13.67
C HIS A 116 -7.43 -4.35 -15.17
N GLU A 117 -7.34 -5.44 -15.94
CA GLU A 117 -7.66 -5.44 -17.38
C GLU A 117 -9.13 -5.05 -17.65
N GLU A 118 -10.07 -5.57 -16.87
CA GLU A 118 -11.48 -5.17 -16.93
C GLU A 118 -11.66 -3.66 -16.69
N ALA A 119 -10.97 -3.11 -15.69
CA ALA A 119 -11.00 -1.68 -15.42
C ALA A 119 -10.45 -0.85 -16.60
N LEU A 120 -9.34 -1.29 -17.21
CA LEU A 120 -8.78 -0.65 -18.40
C LEU A 120 -9.77 -0.69 -19.58
N MET A 121 -10.41 -1.83 -19.82
CA MET A 121 -11.45 -1.98 -20.86
C MET A 121 -12.67 -1.09 -20.60
N ALA A 122 -13.00 -0.84 -19.33
CA ALA A 122 -14.06 0.09 -18.92
C ALA A 122 -13.64 1.58 -18.99
N GLY A 123 -12.42 1.88 -19.44
CA GLY A 123 -11.92 3.25 -19.61
C GLY A 123 -11.27 3.86 -18.36
N VAL A 124 -11.02 3.07 -17.32
CA VAL A 124 -10.28 3.53 -16.12
C VAL A 124 -8.82 3.74 -16.49
N THR A 125 -8.31 4.96 -16.29
CA THR A 125 -6.93 5.34 -16.65
C THR A 125 -6.11 5.89 -15.49
N ARG A 126 -6.73 6.13 -14.33
CA ARG A 126 -6.08 6.68 -13.13
C ARG A 126 -6.84 6.33 -11.86
N THR A 127 -6.17 6.46 -10.72
CA THR A 127 -6.75 6.31 -9.38
C THR A 127 -6.79 7.65 -8.64
N PRO A 128 -7.82 7.92 -7.81
CA PRO A 128 -9.06 7.16 -7.72
C PRO A 128 -9.93 7.35 -8.99
N SER A 129 -10.85 6.43 -9.22
CA SER A 129 -11.91 6.52 -10.24
C SER A 129 -13.19 5.90 -9.66
N PHE A 130 -14.35 6.41 -10.07
CA PHE A 130 -15.65 6.01 -9.54
C PHE A 130 -16.62 5.71 -10.69
N MET A 131 -17.34 4.59 -10.61
CA MET A 131 -18.43 4.26 -11.54
C MET A 131 -19.77 4.45 -10.81
N VAL A 132 -20.57 5.43 -11.23
CA VAL A 132 -21.84 5.79 -10.57
C VAL A 132 -22.91 5.95 -11.63
N GLY A 133 -24.03 5.21 -11.53
CA GLY A 133 -25.11 5.27 -12.52
C GLY A 133 -24.68 4.92 -13.96
N GLY A 134 -23.69 4.05 -14.12
CA GLY A 134 -23.11 3.71 -15.44
C GLY A 134 -22.20 4.79 -16.03
N ARG A 135 -21.90 5.86 -15.28
CA ARG A 135 -20.99 6.92 -15.68
C ARG A 135 -19.66 6.81 -14.93
N LEU A 136 -18.56 6.85 -15.67
CA LEU A 136 -17.21 6.86 -15.12
C LEU A 136 -16.78 8.30 -14.76
N HIS A 137 -16.34 8.48 -13.52
CA HIS A 137 -15.75 9.69 -12.99
C HIS A 137 -14.27 9.42 -12.70
N SER A 138 -13.38 10.15 -13.38
CA SER A 138 -11.93 9.95 -13.29
C SER A 138 -11.29 10.99 -12.37
N GLY A 139 -10.49 10.55 -11.40
CA GLY A 139 -9.83 11.42 -10.42
C GLY A 139 -10.60 11.55 -9.10
N SER A 140 -10.02 12.33 -8.18
CA SER A 140 -10.64 12.63 -6.88
C SER A 140 -11.92 13.44 -7.04
N MET A 141 -12.93 13.10 -6.25
CA MET A 141 -14.18 13.86 -6.11
C MET A 141 -14.29 14.42 -4.69
N SER A 142 -14.86 15.62 -4.55
CA SER A 142 -15.30 16.12 -3.25
C SER A 142 -16.47 15.28 -2.71
N PHE A 143 -16.76 15.42 -1.42
CA PHE A 143 -17.93 14.76 -0.82
C PHE A 143 -19.24 15.22 -1.49
N GLU A 144 -19.37 16.51 -1.80
CA GLU A 144 -20.54 17.06 -2.49
C GLU A 144 -20.66 16.53 -3.92
N GLU A 145 -19.55 16.47 -4.67
CA GLU A 145 -19.53 15.92 -6.03
C GLU A 145 -19.95 14.46 -6.05
N LEU A 146 -19.43 13.65 -5.12
CA LEU A 146 -19.77 12.24 -5.01
C LEU A 146 -21.24 12.07 -4.61
N THR A 147 -21.73 12.88 -3.66
CA THR A 147 -23.15 12.87 -3.24
C THR A 147 -24.06 13.19 -4.41
N ALA A 148 -23.76 14.25 -5.19
CA ALA A 148 -24.55 14.63 -6.36
C ALA A 148 -24.53 13.54 -7.44
N ALA A 149 -23.38 12.88 -7.66
CA ALA A 149 -23.29 11.78 -8.61
C ALA A 149 -24.17 10.58 -8.20
N VAL A 150 -24.16 10.21 -6.92
CA VAL A 150 -24.96 9.10 -6.40
C VAL A 150 -26.46 9.42 -6.44
N GLN A 151 -26.86 10.65 -6.12
CA GLN A 151 -28.27 11.06 -6.14
C GLN A 151 -28.83 11.22 -7.55
N GLY A 152 -27.98 11.46 -8.55
CA GLY A 152 -28.37 11.61 -9.95
C GLY A 152 -28.36 10.30 -10.76
N ALA A 153 -28.00 9.17 -10.14
CA ALA A 153 -27.94 7.84 -10.75
C ALA A 153 -29.24 7.06 -10.56
#